data_AF-A0A168R2A4-F1
#
_entry.id   AF-A0A168R2A4-F1
#
_cell.length_a   1.000
_cell.length_b   1.000
_cell.length_c   1.000
_cell.angle_alpha   90.00
_cell.angle_beta   90.00
_cell.angle_gamma   90.00
#
_symmetry.space_group_name_H-M   'P 1'
#
loop_
_entity.id
_entity.type
_entity.pdbx_description
1 polymer ?
#
loop_
_entity_poly.entity_id
_entity_poly.type
_entity_poly.pdbx_seq_one_letter_code
_entity_poly.pdbx_strand_id
1 'polypeptide(L)'
;MPPKNKRQQQGDGEVEEPLQAVILTDSYDDRFLPISHEVPRCLMPLCNIPLIEYTLEVLAISDVRDVFVVCTSHIEKIKAYFEQSTWMNSKGKLNVKVVQTPDVMSVGDALRELDARQLITNDFILTSGDLVSNIKLDKAIEAHRARKKTDKNAIMTMVVKEASRSHTSRPQEASSVFVLDPKSSKCLFYEPVAALPKKSRIEISPEVLENHHQIEFRNDLVDPRVDICSLEVPALFTENFDWQRLRRDFVHGILTSDILGKTIYTHLVSEAYIAHIQNERIYNTVSMHVLNRWVFPIVPETNLKPGDDYEFMSGNIYKSRDVILSRSCIVDENVQIGAGTVIGENSRVANSIIGRNCQIGANVTLVGVYLWDGVVIGNNCTVTKSILANNASVLENTTIEQGCLLSPNVVIGPNDAIHKYSRLSLHPQPKTSMFDSDEEDEEENGDVGRMLTGDHEPVYFWSEIANDDDDEDVRNLKLDTLEVFMQWGPLIGKVTHKPDDQVHVLSLLQKHCASTEALGKLFMGALQILYNIDVVEEEAVMEWYTSDISKSGSPAEVKLREKAAKFVEWLNEAEEESEEDSDDE
;
A
#
# COMPACT_ATOMS: atom_id res chain seq x y z
N MET A 1 76.51 8.62 -21.79
CA MET A 1 75.83 9.21 -20.60
C MET A 1 74.93 10.30 -21.11
N PRO A 2 73.60 10.21 -20.91
CA PRO A 2 72.97 10.64 -19.64
C PRO A 2 71.85 9.64 -19.19
N PRO A 3 70.96 9.91 -18.20
CA PRO A 3 70.93 9.14 -16.95
C PRO A 3 69.63 8.34 -16.69
N LYS A 4 69.71 7.48 -15.66
CA LYS A 4 68.62 6.71 -15.03
C LYS A 4 67.39 7.58 -14.73
N ASN A 5 66.20 7.14 -15.17
CA ASN A 5 64.94 7.63 -14.63
C ASN A 5 64.42 6.64 -13.56
N LYS A 6 64.25 7.17 -12.34
CA LYS A 6 63.72 6.46 -11.17
C LYS A 6 62.30 5.98 -11.47
N ARG A 7 62.04 4.68 -11.27
CA ARG A 7 60.68 4.18 -11.03
C ARG A 7 60.17 4.85 -9.75
N GLN A 8 59.29 5.84 -9.89
CA GLN A 8 58.34 6.18 -8.84
C GLN A 8 57.31 5.06 -8.80
N GLN A 9 57.24 4.36 -7.68
CA GLN A 9 56.09 3.56 -7.30
C GLN A 9 54.90 4.53 -7.20
N GLN A 10 53.98 4.46 -8.16
CA GLN A 10 52.62 4.98 -7.96
C GLN A 10 51.91 3.97 -7.06
N GLY A 11 51.40 4.47 -5.93
CA GLY A 11 50.68 3.66 -4.95
C GLY A 11 49.43 3.05 -5.55
N ASP A 12 49.07 1.88 -5.02
CA ASP A 12 47.78 1.22 -5.23
C ASP A 12 46.66 2.23 -4.93
N GLY A 13 46.04 2.76 -5.97
CA GLY A 13 44.72 3.36 -5.87
C GLY A 13 43.73 2.21 -5.78
N GLU A 14 43.11 2.02 -4.61
CA GLU A 14 41.89 1.21 -4.50
C GLU A 14 40.92 1.71 -5.59
N VAL A 15 40.63 0.86 -6.57
CA VAL A 15 39.57 1.14 -7.55
C VAL A 15 38.28 1.13 -6.74
N GLU A 16 37.75 2.31 -6.40
CA GLU A 16 36.44 2.40 -5.75
C GLU A 16 35.40 1.73 -6.64
N GLU A 17 34.92 0.59 -6.16
CA GLU A 17 33.92 -0.21 -6.84
C GLU A 17 32.61 0.59 -6.95
N PRO A 18 31.89 0.48 -8.06
CA PRO A 18 30.69 1.26 -8.30
C PRO A 18 29.62 0.97 -7.24
N LEU A 19 29.01 2.03 -6.71
CA LEU A 19 27.89 1.90 -5.80
C LEU A 19 26.66 1.40 -6.58
N GLN A 20 26.03 0.35 -6.05
CA GLN A 20 24.87 -0.30 -6.64
C GLN A 20 23.60 0.09 -5.87
N ALA A 21 22.48 0.19 -6.57
CA ALA A 21 21.17 0.36 -5.96
C ALA A 21 20.16 -0.61 -6.57
N VAL A 22 19.21 -1.05 -5.74
CA VAL A 22 18.09 -1.90 -6.09
C VAL A 22 16.81 -1.12 -5.83
N ILE A 23 16.01 -0.95 -6.87
CA ILE A 23 14.68 -0.35 -6.78
C ILE A 23 13.64 -1.45 -6.91
N LEU A 24 12.79 -1.58 -5.89
CA LEU A 24 11.59 -2.39 -5.95
C LEU A 24 10.47 -1.54 -6.55
N THR A 25 9.98 -1.90 -7.74
CA THR A 25 8.93 -1.11 -8.41
C THR A 25 7.54 -1.33 -7.85
N ASP A 26 7.34 -2.47 -7.19
CA ASP A 26 6.08 -2.86 -6.59
C ASP A 26 6.20 -2.88 -5.07
N SER A 27 5.14 -2.42 -4.41
CA SER A 27 5.01 -2.43 -2.96
C SER A 27 4.17 -3.59 -2.43
N TYR A 28 3.54 -4.37 -3.34
CA TYR A 28 2.64 -5.49 -3.01
C TYR A 28 1.52 -5.05 -2.06
N ASP A 29 0.86 -3.96 -2.44
CA ASP A 29 -0.10 -3.26 -1.60
C ASP A 29 -1.26 -2.73 -2.43
N ASP A 30 -2.47 -2.90 -1.90
CA ASP A 30 -3.74 -2.70 -2.61
C ASP A 30 -4.33 -1.31 -2.38
N ARG A 31 -3.62 -0.44 -1.65
CA ARG A 31 -4.07 0.90 -1.28
C ARG A 31 -4.41 1.85 -2.44
N PHE A 32 -3.84 1.64 -3.62
CA PHE A 32 -4.12 2.45 -4.82
C PHE A 32 -5.04 1.75 -5.83
N LEU A 33 -5.65 0.62 -5.45
CA LEU A 33 -6.71 0.02 -6.28
C LEU A 33 -7.91 0.97 -6.35
N PRO A 34 -8.53 1.17 -7.53
CA PRO A 34 -8.37 0.38 -8.76
C PRO A 34 -7.23 0.82 -9.70
N ILE A 35 -6.64 2.00 -9.50
CA ILE A 35 -5.68 2.60 -10.43
C ILE A 35 -4.43 1.71 -10.60
N SER A 36 -3.95 1.10 -9.51
CA SER A 36 -2.76 0.24 -9.52
C SER A 36 -2.94 -1.07 -10.30
N HIS A 37 -4.18 -1.48 -10.60
CA HIS A 37 -4.46 -2.66 -11.41
C HIS A 37 -4.15 -2.43 -12.91
N GLU A 38 -4.23 -1.18 -13.37
CA GLU A 38 -3.94 -0.84 -14.76
C GLU A 38 -2.56 -0.20 -14.92
N VAL A 39 -2.17 0.68 -13.99
CA VAL A 39 -0.92 1.44 -14.06
C VAL A 39 -0.06 1.10 -12.85
N PRO A 40 1.18 0.61 -13.03
CA PRO A 40 2.03 0.29 -11.90
C PRO A 40 2.34 1.57 -11.09
N ARG A 41 2.41 1.43 -9.77
CA ARG A 41 2.56 2.54 -8.82
C ARG A 41 3.72 3.46 -9.16
N CYS A 42 4.87 2.88 -9.49
CA CYS A 42 6.08 3.62 -9.87
C CYS A 42 5.94 4.52 -11.11
N LEU A 43 4.96 4.25 -11.98
CA LEU A 43 4.68 5.06 -13.17
C LEU A 43 3.54 6.06 -12.99
N MET A 44 2.87 6.08 -11.83
CA MET A 44 1.87 7.09 -11.56
C MET A 44 2.51 8.49 -11.59
N PRO A 45 1.88 9.48 -12.25
CA PRO A 45 2.44 10.82 -12.33
C PRO A 45 2.27 11.55 -10.99
N LEU A 46 3.32 12.20 -10.52
CA LEU A 46 3.31 13.20 -9.45
C LEU A 46 3.83 14.51 -10.04
N CYS A 47 3.00 15.57 -10.04
CA CYS A 47 3.34 16.82 -10.73
C CYS A 47 3.73 16.58 -12.22
N ASN A 48 2.94 15.75 -12.94
CA ASN A 48 3.10 15.38 -14.36
C ASN A 48 4.41 14.64 -14.71
N ILE A 49 5.09 14.10 -13.71
CA ILE A 49 6.33 13.32 -13.83
C ILE A 49 6.13 11.99 -13.10
N PRO A 50 6.47 10.82 -13.69
CA PRO A 50 6.34 9.52 -13.03
C PRO A 50 7.14 9.44 -11.71
N LEU A 51 6.61 8.74 -10.70
CA LEU A 51 7.24 8.59 -9.39
C LEU A 51 8.68 8.05 -9.44
N ILE A 52 8.94 7.13 -10.36
CA ILE A 52 10.26 6.52 -10.53
C ILE A 52 11.36 7.55 -10.83
N GLU A 53 11.04 8.63 -11.55
CA GLU A 53 12.01 9.69 -11.89
C GLU A 53 12.52 10.41 -10.65
N TYR A 54 11.65 10.68 -9.68
CA TYR A 54 12.04 11.27 -8.40
C TYR A 54 13.01 10.37 -7.65
N THR A 55 12.78 9.05 -7.69
CA THR A 55 13.67 8.07 -7.05
C THR A 55 15.02 8.00 -7.77
N LEU A 56 15.02 7.99 -9.11
CA LEU A 56 16.24 7.96 -9.92
C LEU A 56 17.09 9.21 -9.72
N GLU A 57 16.48 10.39 -9.61
CA GLU A 57 17.20 11.63 -9.33
C GLU A 57 17.87 11.61 -7.95
N VAL A 58 17.21 11.07 -6.92
CA VAL A 58 17.81 10.89 -5.59
C VAL A 58 19.05 9.98 -5.64
N LEU A 59 18.96 8.89 -6.42
CA LEU A 59 20.10 7.99 -6.62
C LEU A 59 21.22 8.64 -7.45
N ALA A 60 20.87 9.46 -8.44
CA ALA A 60 21.83 10.23 -9.24
C ALA A 60 22.56 11.30 -8.40
N ILE A 61 21.85 11.96 -7.45
CA ILE A 61 22.45 12.92 -6.51
C ILE A 61 23.40 12.22 -5.52
N SER A 62 23.16 10.94 -5.24
CA SER A 62 23.96 10.11 -4.34
C SER A 62 25.10 9.36 -5.06
N ASP A 63 25.44 9.76 -6.29
CA ASP A 63 26.54 9.21 -7.11
C ASP A 63 26.50 7.66 -7.29
N VAL A 64 25.29 7.09 -7.29
CA VAL A 64 25.07 5.67 -7.67
C VAL A 64 25.43 5.50 -9.13
N ARG A 65 26.02 4.35 -9.51
CA ARG A 65 26.36 4.07 -10.92
C ARG A 65 25.48 3.00 -11.53
N ASP A 66 25.29 1.87 -10.83
CA ASP A 66 24.48 0.76 -11.33
C ASP A 66 23.16 0.68 -10.57
N VAL A 67 22.04 0.71 -11.29
CA VAL A 67 20.69 0.63 -10.72
C VAL A 67 19.97 -0.58 -11.29
N PHE A 68 19.52 -1.47 -10.41
CA PHE A 68 18.71 -2.63 -10.76
C PHE A 68 17.26 -2.35 -10.41
N VAL A 69 16.40 -2.32 -11.41
CA VAL A 69 14.96 -2.09 -11.24
C VAL A 69 14.26 -3.43 -11.30
N VAL A 70 13.75 -3.91 -10.17
CA VAL A 70 13.07 -5.21 -10.07
C VAL A 70 11.59 -5.02 -10.33
N CYS A 71 11.10 -5.63 -11.42
CA CYS A 71 9.73 -5.53 -11.87
C CYS A 71 9.01 -6.88 -11.78
N THR A 72 7.88 -6.88 -11.08
CA THR A 72 6.96 -8.02 -10.95
C THR A 72 5.73 -7.84 -11.82
N SER A 73 4.96 -6.78 -11.57
CA SER A 73 3.75 -6.43 -12.31
C SER A 73 4.03 -5.50 -13.50
N HIS A 74 3.15 -5.57 -14.51
CA HIS A 74 3.16 -4.72 -15.72
C HIS A 74 4.55 -4.52 -16.37
N ILE A 75 5.32 -5.61 -16.47
CA ILE A 75 6.71 -5.60 -16.95
C ILE A 75 6.85 -4.89 -18.31
N GLU A 76 5.90 -5.11 -19.22
CA GLU A 76 5.90 -4.51 -20.55
C GLU A 76 5.81 -2.98 -20.51
N LYS A 77 4.93 -2.43 -19.67
CA LYS A 77 4.75 -0.96 -19.53
C LYS A 77 6.01 -0.32 -18.95
N ILE A 78 6.62 -0.96 -17.94
CA ILE A 78 7.84 -0.46 -17.31
C ILE A 78 9.02 -0.49 -18.28
N LYS A 79 9.19 -1.59 -19.03
CA LYS A 79 10.21 -1.67 -20.08
C LYS A 79 10.02 -0.61 -21.15
N ALA A 80 8.82 -0.49 -21.70
CA ALA A 80 8.50 0.48 -22.73
C ALA A 80 8.79 1.92 -22.25
N TYR A 81 8.54 2.21 -20.98
CA TYR A 81 8.90 3.48 -20.36
C TYR A 81 10.43 3.70 -20.35
N PHE A 82 11.21 2.74 -19.86
CA PHE A 82 12.66 2.87 -19.79
C PHE A 82 13.33 2.92 -21.17
N GLU A 83 12.81 2.19 -22.16
CA GLU A 83 13.27 2.26 -23.56
C GLU A 83 13.10 3.65 -24.18
N GLN A 84 12.04 4.37 -23.80
CA GLN A 84 11.80 5.75 -24.23
C GLN A 84 12.55 6.78 -23.38
N SER A 85 12.95 6.41 -22.16
CA SER A 85 13.59 7.31 -21.20
C SER A 85 15.03 7.67 -21.60
N THR A 86 15.51 8.81 -21.09
CA THR A 86 16.91 9.24 -21.28
C THR A 86 17.92 8.41 -20.51
N TRP A 87 17.48 7.62 -19.54
CA TRP A 87 18.34 6.86 -18.63
C TRP A 87 19.02 5.65 -19.28
N MET A 88 18.43 5.09 -20.34
CA MET A 88 19.02 3.97 -21.08
C MET A 88 20.09 4.40 -22.11
N ASN A 89 20.23 5.70 -22.37
CA ASN A 89 21.26 6.19 -23.29
C ASN A 89 22.64 6.10 -22.63
N SER A 90 23.63 5.56 -23.35
CA SER A 90 25.00 5.30 -22.85
C SER A 90 25.81 6.53 -22.38
N LYS A 91 25.21 7.73 -22.36
CA LYS A 91 25.78 8.96 -21.78
C LYS A 91 25.16 9.35 -20.43
N GLY A 92 24.20 8.58 -19.93
CA GLY A 92 23.58 8.80 -18.62
C GLY A 92 24.58 8.65 -17.47
N LYS A 93 24.32 9.34 -16.36
CA LYS A 93 25.09 9.18 -15.11
C LYS A 93 24.83 7.83 -14.44
N LEU A 94 23.69 7.21 -14.75
CA LEU A 94 23.22 5.93 -14.20
C LEU A 94 23.18 4.87 -15.30
N ASN A 95 23.55 3.64 -14.94
CA ASN A 95 23.36 2.43 -15.73
C ASN A 95 22.16 1.65 -15.17
N VAL A 96 21.01 1.83 -15.80
CA VAL A 96 19.75 1.21 -15.36
C VAL A 96 19.57 -0.15 -16.03
N LYS A 97 19.33 -1.19 -15.23
CA LYS A 97 19.04 -2.55 -15.70
C LYS A 97 17.70 -3.01 -15.14
N VAL A 98 16.78 -3.34 -16.05
CA VAL A 98 15.45 -3.87 -15.67
C VAL A 98 15.55 -5.38 -15.47
N VAL A 99 15.31 -5.83 -14.24
CA VAL A 99 15.31 -7.23 -13.82
C VAL A 99 13.85 -7.70 -13.79
N GLN A 100 13.54 -8.69 -14.61
CA GLN A 100 12.19 -9.22 -14.75
C GLN A 100 12.01 -10.44 -13.87
N THR A 101 10.97 -10.42 -13.03
CA THR A 101 10.68 -11.46 -12.05
C THR A 101 9.15 -11.64 -11.92
N PRO A 102 8.49 -12.32 -12.86
CA PRO A 102 7.03 -12.41 -12.90
C PRO A 102 6.43 -13.25 -11.75
N ASP A 103 7.18 -14.22 -11.22
CA ASP A 103 6.70 -15.17 -10.20
C ASP A 103 6.80 -14.64 -8.76
N VAL A 104 7.24 -13.39 -8.60
CA VAL A 104 7.54 -12.79 -7.30
C VAL A 104 6.30 -12.11 -6.74
N MET A 105 5.88 -12.56 -5.55
CA MET A 105 4.69 -12.05 -4.85
C MET A 105 5.03 -11.23 -3.61
N SER A 106 6.30 -11.16 -3.22
CA SER A 106 6.73 -10.45 -2.02
C SER A 106 8.10 -9.77 -2.19
N VAL A 107 8.42 -8.84 -1.29
CA VAL A 107 9.74 -8.21 -1.23
C VAL A 107 10.83 -9.25 -0.93
N GLY A 108 10.54 -10.22 -0.05
CA GLY A 108 11.46 -11.30 0.28
C GLY A 108 11.81 -12.15 -0.94
N ASP A 109 10.81 -12.52 -1.74
CA ASP A 109 11.02 -13.29 -2.98
C ASP A 109 11.85 -12.50 -4.01
N ALA A 110 11.63 -11.18 -4.11
CA ALA A 110 12.42 -10.32 -4.96
C ALA A 110 13.91 -10.34 -4.58
N LEU A 111 14.21 -10.31 -3.28
CA LEU A 111 15.58 -10.37 -2.78
C LEU A 111 16.22 -11.75 -2.96
N ARG A 112 15.44 -12.84 -2.81
CA ARG A 112 15.91 -14.21 -3.10
C ARG A 112 16.28 -14.38 -4.56
N GLU A 113 15.47 -13.86 -5.47
CA GLU A 113 15.74 -13.94 -6.90
C GLU A 113 16.96 -13.09 -7.30
N LEU A 114 17.17 -11.95 -6.64
CA LEU A 114 18.39 -11.15 -6.81
C LEU A 114 19.65 -11.89 -6.35
N ASP A 115 19.56 -12.62 -5.23
CA ASP A 115 20.63 -13.49 -4.73
C ASP A 115 20.89 -14.66 -5.69
N ALA A 116 19.84 -15.33 -6.17
CA ALA A 116 19.95 -16.42 -7.14
C ALA A 116 20.68 -16.00 -8.43
N ARG A 117 20.48 -14.76 -8.88
CA ARG A 117 21.14 -14.18 -10.07
C ARG A 117 22.53 -13.60 -9.79
N GLN A 118 22.94 -13.46 -8.52
CA GLN A 118 24.24 -12.91 -8.10
C GLN A 118 24.57 -11.57 -8.79
N LEU A 119 23.58 -10.67 -8.90
CA LEU A 119 23.73 -9.37 -9.58
C LEU A 119 24.45 -8.32 -8.71
N ILE A 120 24.34 -8.48 -7.40
CA ILE A 120 24.87 -7.55 -6.40
C ILE A 120 26.25 -8.06 -5.97
N THR A 121 27.25 -7.18 -5.99
CA THR A 121 28.62 -7.53 -5.61
C THR A 121 29.01 -6.96 -4.25
N ASN A 122 28.46 -5.80 -3.89
CA ASN A 122 28.88 -5.01 -2.72
C ASN A 122 27.69 -4.50 -1.91
N ASP A 123 27.99 -3.67 -0.91
CA ASP A 123 26.98 -2.90 -0.20
C ASP A 123 26.16 -2.06 -1.19
N PHE A 124 24.84 -2.19 -1.10
CA PHE A 124 23.90 -1.62 -2.05
C PHE A 124 22.80 -0.86 -1.34
N ILE A 125 22.19 0.09 -2.05
CA ILE A 125 21.02 0.82 -1.55
C ILE A 125 19.77 0.04 -1.97
N LEU A 126 18.92 -0.30 -1.02
CA LEU A 126 17.60 -0.84 -1.26
C LEU A 126 16.55 0.26 -1.08
N THR A 127 15.74 0.49 -2.10
CA THR A 127 14.65 1.47 -2.06
C THR A 127 13.44 1.02 -2.86
N SER A 128 12.29 1.67 -2.64
CA SER A 128 11.07 1.48 -3.42
C SER A 128 10.92 2.59 -4.46
N GLY A 129 10.25 2.31 -5.59
CA GLY A 129 10.08 3.25 -6.71
C GLY A 129 9.22 4.50 -6.45
N ASP A 130 8.78 4.71 -5.21
CA ASP A 130 7.80 5.75 -4.80
C ASP A 130 8.39 6.71 -3.76
N LEU A 131 9.72 6.87 -3.78
CA LEU A 131 10.46 7.76 -2.91
C LEU A 131 10.53 9.16 -3.55
N VAL A 132 10.18 10.18 -2.76
CA VAL A 132 10.37 11.58 -3.12
C VAL A 132 11.21 12.25 -2.04
N SER A 133 12.42 12.67 -2.43
CA SER A 133 13.41 13.19 -1.49
C SER A 133 14.40 14.13 -2.16
N ASN A 134 15.08 14.97 -1.38
CA ASN A 134 16.27 15.70 -1.81
C ASN A 134 17.51 15.31 -0.99
N ILE A 135 17.47 14.14 -0.33
CA ILE A 135 18.56 13.63 0.47
C ILE A 135 19.78 13.27 -0.39
N LYS A 136 20.96 13.60 0.13
CA LYS A 136 22.24 13.08 -0.38
C LYS A 136 22.76 11.99 0.56
N LEU A 137 22.88 10.76 0.06
CA LEU A 137 23.13 9.57 0.88
C LEU A 137 24.60 9.34 1.27
N ASP A 138 25.55 10.16 0.77
CA ASP A 138 27.00 10.00 1.02
C ASP A 138 27.33 9.82 2.50
N LYS A 139 26.79 10.69 3.37
CA LYS A 139 27.03 10.63 4.83
C LYS A 139 26.51 9.33 5.44
N ALA A 140 25.39 8.82 4.96
CA ALA A 140 24.81 7.57 5.45
C ALA A 140 25.64 6.36 4.99
N ILE A 141 26.16 6.39 3.76
CA ILE A 141 27.03 5.34 3.20
C ILE A 141 28.38 5.33 3.92
N GLU A 142 29.00 6.49 4.13
CA GLU A 142 30.24 6.62 4.90
C GLU A 142 30.06 6.10 6.33
N ALA A 143 28.95 6.46 6.99
CA ALA A 143 28.63 5.97 8.32
C ALA A 143 28.43 4.45 8.33
N HIS A 144 27.75 3.88 7.32
CA HIS A 144 27.58 2.44 7.18
C HIS A 144 28.93 1.73 7.00
N ARG A 145 29.78 2.20 6.09
CA ARG A 145 31.13 1.65 5.86
C ARG A 145 32.01 1.75 7.12
N ALA A 146 31.92 2.84 7.86
CA ALA A 146 32.65 3.00 9.13
C ALA A 146 32.17 2.01 10.19
N ARG A 147 30.85 1.82 10.33
CA ARG A 147 30.24 0.85 11.24
C ARG A 147 30.63 -0.58 10.88
N LYS A 148 30.62 -0.93 9.59
CA LYS A 148 31.01 -2.26 9.10
C LYS A 148 32.48 -2.59 9.37
N LYS A 149 33.36 -1.58 9.37
CA LYS A 149 34.78 -1.75 9.76
C LYS A 149 34.93 -2.05 11.26
N THR A 150 34.09 -1.48 12.12
CA THR A 150 34.11 -1.74 13.56
C THR A 150 33.36 -3.01 13.96
N ASP A 151 32.23 -3.27 13.30
CA ASP A 151 31.31 -4.36 13.56
C ASP A 151 31.03 -5.09 12.24
N LYS A 152 31.62 -6.28 12.08
CA LYS A 152 31.42 -7.10 10.88
C LYS A 152 29.98 -7.63 10.76
N ASN A 153 29.21 -7.61 11.84
CA ASN A 153 27.82 -8.07 11.87
C ASN A 153 26.81 -6.97 11.51
N ALA A 154 27.28 -5.76 11.15
CA ALA A 154 26.45 -4.67 10.69
C ALA A 154 25.89 -4.95 9.29
N ILE A 155 24.65 -5.43 9.23
CA ILE A 155 24.04 -5.89 7.97
C ILE A 155 23.25 -4.82 7.24
N MET A 156 22.63 -3.89 7.96
CA MET A 156 21.71 -2.90 7.40
C MET A 156 21.77 -1.58 8.16
N THR A 157 21.67 -0.47 7.44
CA THR A 157 21.49 0.87 8.00
C THR A 157 20.22 1.51 7.43
N MET A 158 19.23 1.70 8.29
CA MET A 158 17.96 2.34 7.96
C MET A 158 18.11 3.86 8.00
N VAL A 159 17.77 4.55 6.91
CA VAL A 159 17.76 6.00 6.87
C VAL A 159 16.39 6.48 7.34
N VAL A 160 16.35 7.31 8.39
CA VAL A 160 15.10 7.77 9.02
C VAL A 160 15.09 9.28 9.13
N LYS A 161 13.90 9.88 8.99
CA LYS A 161 13.71 11.33 9.11
C LYS A 161 13.05 11.68 10.43
N GLU A 162 13.55 12.71 11.10
CA GLU A 162 12.88 13.32 12.24
C GLU A 162 11.69 14.18 11.77
N ALA A 163 10.50 13.89 12.30
CA ALA A 163 9.30 14.65 12.04
C ALA A 163 8.38 14.73 13.27
N SER A 164 7.73 15.88 13.44
CA SER A 164 6.70 16.02 14.48
C SER A 164 5.55 15.03 14.28
N ARG A 165 4.91 14.60 15.37
CA ARG A 165 3.72 13.73 15.33
C ARG A 165 2.58 14.31 14.48
N SER A 166 2.44 15.63 14.44
CA SER A 166 1.43 16.34 13.65
C SER A 166 1.87 16.69 12.24
N HIS A 167 3.06 16.24 11.81
CA HIS A 167 3.59 16.58 10.50
C HIS A 167 2.79 15.89 9.39
N THR A 168 2.40 16.66 8.37
CA THR A 168 1.51 16.20 7.29
C THR A 168 2.11 15.10 6.41
N SER A 169 3.45 15.02 6.32
CA SER A 169 4.14 13.97 5.56
C SER A 169 4.14 12.60 6.27
N ARG A 170 3.67 12.53 7.52
CA ARG A 170 3.58 11.29 8.26
C ARG A 170 2.22 10.65 8.03
N PRO A 171 2.15 9.43 7.49
CA PRO A 171 0.90 8.68 7.44
C PRO A 171 0.45 8.34 8.87
N GLN A 172 -0.81 8.64 9.20
CA GLN A 172 -1.39 8.26 10.49
C GLN A 172 -1.44 6.74 10.67
N GLU A 173 -1.53 6.01 9.55
CA GLU A 173 -1.70 4.56 9.52
C GLU A 173 -0.38 3.77 9.51
N ALA A 174 0.74 4.41 9.18
CA ALA A 174 2.07 3.77 9.11
C ALA A 174 3.07 4.47 10.04
N SER A 175 2.59 4.80 11.23
CA SER A 175 3.44 5.20 12.35
C SER A 175 4.32 4.02 12.78
N SER A 176 5.56 4.26 13.16
CA SER A 176 6.44 3.23 13.73
C SER A 176 7.12 3.74 14.99
N VAL A 177 7.37 2.82 15.91
CA VAL A 177 8.14 3.10 17.12
C VAL A 177 9.52 2.47 16.99
N PHE A 178 10.53 3.30 17.23
CA PHE A 178 11.92 2.93 17.22
C PHE A 178 12.46 2.98 18.64
N VAL A 179 13.22 1.96 19.01
CA VAL A 179 14.01 1.95 20.24
C VAL A 179 15.47 1.87 19.84
N LEU A 180 16.22 2.91 20.16
CA LEU A 180 17.59 3.10 19.70
C LEU A 180 18.57 3.17 20.88
N ASP A 181 19.80 2.74 20.65
CA ASP A 181 20.92 3.13 21.51
C ASP A 181 21.42 4.53 21.06
N PRO A 182 21.37 5.55 21.93
CA PRO A 182 21.75 6.92 21.57
C PRO A 182 23.23 7.07 21.17
N LYS A 183 24.14 6.18 21.62
CA LYS A 183 25.58 6.31 21.33
C LYS A 183 25.97 5.67 20.01
N SER A 184 25.46 4.47 19.74
CA SER A 184 25.79 3.71 18.53
C SER A 184 24.79 3.93 17.39
N SER A 185 23.63 4.51 17.68
CA SER A 185 22.46 4.56 16.80
C SER A 185 22.02 3.17 16.33
N LYS A 186 22.31 2.12 17.11
CA LYS A 186 21.84 0.76 16.86
C LYS A 186 20.34 0.68 17.09
N CYS A 187 19.62 0.04 16.16
CA CYS A 187 18.22 -0.30 16.33
C CYS A 187 18.12 -1.51 17.25
N LEU A 188 17.39 -1.37 18.36
CA LEU A 188 17.20 -2.43 19.33
C LEU A 188 15.82 -3.06 19.22
N PHE A 189 14.81 -2.24 18.94
CA PHE A 189 13.45 -2.69 18.72
C PHE A 189 12.77 -1.81 17.68
N TYR A 190 11.96 -2.44 16.84
CA TYR A 190 11.16 -1.78 15.82
C TYR A 190 9.80 -2.46 15.75
N GLU A 191 8.74 -1.67 15.85
CA GLU A 191 7.38 -2.15 15.61
C GLU A 191 6.58 -1.09 14.85
N PRO A 192 5.92 -1.46 13.73
CA PRO A 192 4.94 -0.59 13.09
C PRO A 192 3.67 -0.56 13.94
N VAL A 193 3.19 0.65 14.24
CA VAL A 193 1.90 0.88 14.88
C VAL A 193 0.83 0.83 13.81
N ALA A 194 0.07 -0.26 13.78
CA ALA A 194 -1.11 -0.36 12.94
C ALA A 194 -2.13 0.72 13.33
N ALA A 195 -2.76 1.32 12.31
CA ALA A 195 -3.79 2.32 12.51
C ALA A 195 -5.01 1.77 13.24
N LEU A 196 -5.35 0.51 12.93
CA LEU A 196 -6.55 -0.21 13.35
C LEU A 196 -6.21 -1.72 13.42
N PRO A 197 -6.50 -2.41 14.53
CA PRO A 197 -6.83 -1.84 15.84
C PRO A 197 -5.61 -1.11 16.42
N LYS A 198 -5.85 0.05 17.05
CA LYS A 198 -4.76 0.82 17.68
C LYS A 198 -4.17 0.04 18.85
N LYS A 199 -2.99 -0.55 18.66
CA LYS A 199 -2.21 -1.10 19.76
C LYS A 199 -1.85 0.02 20.74
N SER A 200 -2.36 -0.09 21.97
CA SER A 200 -2.11 0.87 23.06
C SER A 200 -0.83 0.56 23.85
N ARG A 201 -0.24 -0.63 23.64
CA ARG A 201 0.96 -1.12 24.32
C ARG A 201 1.97 -1.70 23.34
N ILE A 202 3.23 -1.65 23.74
CA ILE A 202 4.37 -2.23 23.03
C ILE A 202 5.06 -3.18 24.01
N GLU A 203 5.42 -4.36 23.55
CA GLU A 203 6.05 -5.41 24.35
C GLU A 203 7.51 -5.56 23.89
N ILE A 204 8.46 -5.43 24.82
CA ILE A 204 9.89 -5.44 24.52
C ILE A 204 10.56 -6.49 25.40
N SER A 205 11.46 -7.26 24.80
CA SER A 205 12.24 -8.28 25.50
C SER A 205 13.12 -7.64 26.59
N PRO A 206 13.10 -8.14 27.83
CA PRO A 206 13.88 -7.59 28.94
C PRO A 206 15.39 -7.65 28.69
N GLU A 207 15.86 -8.57 27.86
CA GLU A 207 17.28 -8.73 27.49
C GLU A 207 17.88 -7.49 26.81
N VAL A 208 17.05 -6.73 26.08
CA VAL A 208 17.47 -5.48 25.47
C VAL A 208 17.86 -4.46 26.55
N LEU A 209 17.14 -4.45 27.68
CA LEU A 209 17.38 -3.58 28.83
C LEU A 209 18.61 -4.00 29.64
N GLU A 210 18.91 -5.30 29.69
CA GLU A 210 20.08 -5.82 30.40
C GLU A 210 21.40 -5.48 29.69
N ASN A 211 21.39 -5.54 28.35
CA ASN A 211 22.59 -5.38 27.53
C ASN A 211 22.97 -3.91 27.24
N HIS A 212 22.05 -2.94 27.44
CA HIS A 212 22.27 -1.54 27.06
C HIS A 212 22.02 -0.58 28.24
N HIS A 213 23.04 0.22 28.58
CA HIS A 213 22.95 1.18 29.68
C HIS A 213 22.05 2.40 29.38
N GLN A 214 21.83 2.71 28.10
CA GLN A 214 21.02 3.85 27.66
C GLN A 214 20.18 3.43 26.48
N ILE A 215 18.89 3.79 26.53
CA ILE A 215 17.89 3.41 25.53
C ILE A 215 17.00 4.62 25.29
N GLU A 216 16.75 4.94 24.03
CA GLU A 216 15.92 6.06 23.59
C GLU A 216 14.68 5.53 22.86
N PHE A 217 13.50 5.91 23.34
CA PHE A 217 12.22 5.59 22.72
C PHE A 217 11.79 6.74 21.81
N ARG A 218 11.72 6.47 20.51
CA ARG A 218 11.42 7.45 19.48
C ARG A 218 10.17 7.08 18.70
N ASN A 219 9.20 7.99 18.72
CA ASN A 219 7.97 7.91 17.93
C ASN A 219 7.82 9.16 17.04
N ASP A 220 8.91 9.85 16.80
CA ASP A 220 9.03 11.05 15.96
C ASP A 220 9.74 10.73 14.64
N LEU A 221 10.12 9.48 14.42
CA LEU A 221 10.81 9.08 13.21
C LEU A 221 9.82 8.65 12.12
N VAL A 222 10.09 9.09 10.89
CA VAL A 222 9.41 8.67 9.67
C VAL A 222 10.34 7.76 8.90
N ASP A 223 9.83 6.59 8.53
CA ASP A 223 10.54 5.60 7.74
C ASP A 223 10.26 5.79 6.24
N PRO A 224 11.24 6.23 5.44
CA PRO A 224 11.11 6.41 4.01
C PRO A 224 11.35 5.12 3.20
N ARG A 225 11.67 3.99 3.85
CA ARG A 225 12.07 2.74 3.18
C ARG A 225 13.30 2.91 2.27
N VAL A 226 14.31 3.60 2.79
CA VAL A 226 15.63 3.73 2.17
C VAL A 226 16.64 3.06 3.09
N ASP A 227 17.18 1.94 2.64
CA ASP A 227 18.07 1.11 3.44
C ASP A 227 19.40 0.92 2.71
N ILE A 228 20.50 1.00 3.47
CA ILE A 228 21.83 0.63 2.97
C ILE A 228 22.10 -0.77 3.50
N CYS A 229 22.16 -1.73 2.59
CA CYS A 229 22.24 -3.15 2.88
C CYS A 229 23.61 -3.71 2.49
N SER A 230 24.08 -4.66 3.29
CA SER A 230 25.20 -5.51 2.93
C SER A 230 24.77 -6.68 2.04
N LEU A 231 25.73 -7.31 1.37
CA LEU A 231 25.52 -8.50 0.54
C LEU A 231 24.91 -9.69 1.33
N GLU A 232 25.02 -9.69 2.66
CA GLU A 232 24.43 -10.75 3.49
C GLU A 232 22.90 -10.68 3.52
N VAL A 233 22.30 -9.50 3.28
CA VAL A 233 20.85 -9.33 3.41
C VAL A 233 20.07 -10.24 2.45
N PRO A 234 20.32 -10.25 1.13
CA PRO A 234 19.67 -11.20 0.22
C PRO A 234 19.88 -12.68 0.63
N ALA A 235 21.09 -13.07 1.02
CA ALA A 235 21.39 -14.44 1.46
C ALA A 235 20.57 -14.86 2.70
N LEU A 236 20.39 -13.94 3.66
CA LEU A 236 19.57 -14.19 4.84
C LEU A 236 18.08 -14.41 4.50
N PHE A 237 17.57 -13.75 3.46
CA PHE A 237 16.22 -14.02 2.94
C PHE A 237 16.13 -15.38 2.24
N THR A 238 17.20 -15.84 1.58
CA THR A 238 17.27 -17.18 0.99
C THR A 238 17.28 -18.26 2.08
N GLU A 239 17.99 -18.04 3.19
CA GLU A 239 18.02 -18.98 4.33
C GLU A 239 16.68 -19.03 5.08
N ASN A 240 15.98 -17.91 5.19
CA ASN A 240 14.72 -17.79 5.93
C ASN A 240 13.55 -17.50 4.98
N PHE A 241 12.89 -18.56 4.52
CA PHE A 241 11.81 -18.46 3.52
C PHE A 241 10.54 -17.76 4.04
N ASP A 242 10.30 -17.77 5.34
CA ASP A 242 9.09 -17.20 5.96
C ASP A 242 9.06 -15.66 5.92
N TRP A 243 10.20 -15.02 5.65
CA TRP A 243 10.27 -13.56 5.59
C TRP A 243 9.74 -13.04 4.26
N GLN A 244 8.60 -12.35 4.29
CA GLN A 244 7.97 -11.75 3.10
C GLN A 244 8.13 -10.23 3.07
N ARG A 245 7.95 -9.57 4.22
CA ARG A 245 8.02 -8.10 4.36
C ARG A 245 9.29 -7.66 5.08
N LEU A 246 9.98 -6.67 4.50
CA LEU A 246 11.25 -6.15 5.02
C LEU A 246 11.16 -5.63 6.47
N ARG A 247 10.11 -4.89 6.82
CA ARG A 247 9.98 -4.25 8.14
C ARG A 247 9.33 -5.13 9.19
N ARG A 248 8.23 -5.80 8.84
CA ARG A 248 7.46 -6.61 9.80
C ARG A 248 8.14 -7.93 10.10
N ASP A 249 8.76 -8.55 9.11
CA ASP A 249 9.26 -9.93 9.26
C ASP A 249 10.78 -9.92 9.40
N PHE A 250 11.52 -9.29 8.47
CA PHE A 250 12.98 -9.30 8.50
C PHE A 250 13.60 -8.47 9.63
N VAL A 251 13.23 -7.18 9.77
CA VAL A 251 13.75 -6.35 10.88
C VAL A 251 13.35 -6.93 12.23
N HIS A 252 12.09 -7.32 12.40
CA HIS A 252 11.62 -7.94 13.64
C HIS A 252 12.35 -9.26 13.92
N GLY A 253 12.46 -10.13 12.91
CA GLY A 253 13.15 -11.41 13.00
C GLY A 253 14.60 -11.27 13.44
N ILE A 254 15.36 -10.34 12.87
CA ILE A 254 16.76 -10.09 13.25
C ILE A 254 16.88 -9.53 14.66
N LEU A 255 15.98 -8.62 15.06
CA LEU A 255 16.03 -8.02 16.39
C LEU A 255 15.61 -8.99 17.51
N THR A 256 14.74 -9.95 17.20
CA THR A 256 14.27 -10.98 18.15
C THR A 256 15.15 -12.23 18.15
N SER A 257 15.92 -12.49 17.08
CA SER A 257 16.74 -13.70 16.96
C SER A 257 18.13 -13.53 17.58
N ASP A 258 18.35 -14.18 18.72
CA ASP A 258 19.67 -14.18 19.37
C ASP A 258 20.72 -15.01 18.62
N ILE A 259 20.28 -15.95 17.79
CA ILE A 259 21.15 -16.95 17.13
C ILE A 259 21.97 -16.31 16.00
N LEU A 260 21.40 -15.33 15.28
CA LEU A 260 22.07 -14.73 14.12
C LEU A 260 23.16 -13.72 14.53
N GLY A 261 23.01 -13.07 15.69
CA GLY A 261 23.96 -12.08 16.21
C GLY A 261 24.21 -10.88 15.28
N LYS A 262 23.31 -10.63 14.32
CA LYS A 262 23.41 -9.53 13.35
C LYS A 262 22.83 -8.24 13.90
N THR A 263 23.37 -7.10 13.45
CA THR A 263 23.00 -5.79 13.97
C THR A 263 22.47 -4.87 12.88
N ILE A 264 21.39 -4.15 13.22
CA ILE A 264 20.78 -3.14 12.36
C ILE A 264 21.04 -1.77 12.99
N TYR A 265 21.46 -0.80 12.18
CA TYR A 265 21.70 0.56 12.62
C TYR A 265 20.71 1.53 11.98
N THR A 266 20.59 2.71 12.57
CA THR A 266 19.81 3.82 12.03
C THR A 266 20.71 5.00 11.71
N HIS A 267 20.31 5.81 10.73
CA HIS A 267 20.94 7.08 10.39
C HIS A 267 19.87 8.17 10.37
N LEU A 268 19.98 9.13 11.28
CA LEU A 268 19.02 10.22 11.44
C LEU A 268 19.32 11.35 10.46
N VAL A 269 18.29 11.81 9.75
CA VAL A 269 18.38 12.92 8.80
C VAL A 269 17.35 13.98 9.18
N SER A 270 17.84 15.16 9.58
CA SER A 270 16.97 16.26 10.05
C SER A 270 16.70 17.32 8.98
N GLU A 271 17.66 17.59 8.08
CA GLU A 271 17.57 18.73 7.15
C GLU A 271 16.84 18.41 5.83
N ALA A 272 17.01 17.21 5.30
CA ALA A 272 16.46 16.84 3.99
C ALA A 272 14.95 16.58 4.05
N TYR A 273 14.23 16.92 2.98
CA TYR A 273 12.87 16.46 2.76
C TYR A 273 12.90 15.00 2.32
N ILE A 274 12.12 14.15 2.98
CA ILE A 274 11.94 12.75 2.61
C ILE A 274 10.48 12.40 2.83
N ALA A 275 9.87 11.81 1.81
CA ALA A 275 8.54 11.23 1.90
C ALA A 275 8.47 9.97 1.03
N HIS A 276 7.70 9.00 1.51
CA HIS A 276 7.41 7.78 0.78
C HIS A 276 5.91 7.69 0.54
N ILE A 277 5.52 7.55 -0.71
CA ILE A 277 4.11 7.59 -1.11
C ILE A 277 3.50 6.20 -0.90
N GLN A 278 2.64 6.12 0.11
CA GLN A 278 1.97 4.88 0.51
C GLN A 278 0.47 4.91 0.25
N ASN A 279 -0.16 6.07 0.49
CA ASN A 279 -1.60 6.27 0.42
C ASN A 279 -1.89 7.53 -0.41
N GLU A 280 -3.13 7.64 -0.89
CA GLU A 280 -3.68 8.82 -1.55
C GLU A 280 -3.50 10.11 -0.73
N ARG A 281 -3.70 10.05 0.60
CA ARG A 281 -3.49 11.20 1.49
C ARG A 281 -2.07 11.73 1.45
N ILE A 282 -1.09 10.82 1.45
CA ILE A 282 0.33 11.19 1.36
C ILE A 282 0.66 11.65 -0.05
N TYR A 283 0.10 11.02 -1.08
CA TYR A 283 0.23 11.48 -2.46
C TYR A 283 -0.24 12.95 -2.60
N ASN A 284 -1.39 13.30 -2.01
CA ASN A 284 -1.89 14.68 -2.00
C ASN A 284 -0.94 15.64 -1.26
N THR A 285 -0.51 15.27 -0.05
CA THR A 285 0.42 16.10 0.74
C THR A 285 1.76 16.30 0.03
N VAL A 286 2.36 15.23 -0.49
CA VAL A 286 3.66 15.28 -1.16
C VAL A 286 3.57 16.11 -2.44
N SER A 287 2.48 15.97 -3.20
CA SER A 287 2.21 16.82 -4.37
C SER A 287 2.25 18.31 -4.01
N MET A 288 1.56 18.68 -2.93
CA MET A 288 1.56 20.08 -2.46
C MET A 288 2.93 20.51 -1.94
N HIS A 289 3.70 19.63 -1.31
CA HIS A 289 5.07 19.94 -0.86
C HIS A 289 6.03 20.15 -2.04
N VAL A 290 5.88 19.39 -3.13
CA VAL A 290 6.65 19.59 -4.38
C VAL A 290 6.33 20.96 -4.99
N LEU A 291 5.05 21.32 -5.12
CA LEU A 291 4.65 22.65 -5.62
C LEU A 291 5.17 23.79 -4.75
N ASN A 292 5.12 23.62 -3.43
CA ASN A 292 5.64 24.57 -2.45
C ASN A 292 7.19 24.57 -2.34
N ARG A 293 7.90 23.82 -3.18
CA ARG A 293 9.37 23.76 -3.25
C ARG A 293 10.06 23.20 -2.01
N TRP A 294 9.38 22.37 -1.22
CA TRP A 294 10.01 21.70 -0.06
C TRP A 294 11.09 20.69 -0.49
N VAL A 295 10.98 20.18 -1.73
CA VAL A 295 11.88 19.17 -2.32
C VAL A 295 12.95 19.80 -3.23
N PHE A 296 13.22 21.10 -3.09
CA PHE A 296 14.24 21.78 -3.89
C PHE A 296 15.60 21.04 -3.82
N PRO A 297 16.30 20.79 -4.94
CA PRO A 297 16.11 21.36 -6.29
C PRO A 297 15.17 20.57 -7.23
N ILE A 298 14.54 19.49 -6.76
CA ILE A 298 13.66 18.65 -7.57
C ILE A 298 12.26 19.26 -7.58
N VAL A 299 12.03 20.16 -8.53
CA VAL A 299 10.78 20.93 -8.69
C VAL A 299 10.35 20.91 -10.17
N PRO A 300 9.07 21.13 -10.50
CA PRO A 300 8.58 21.03 -11.87
C PRO A 300 9.32 21.92 -12.88
N GLU A 301 9.76 23.12 -12.46
CA GLU A 301 10.55 24.06 -13.30
C GLU A 301 11.93 23.53 -13.72
N THR A 302 12.47 22.54 -13.00
CA THR A 302 13.75 21.90 -13.35
C THR A 302 13.59 21.06 -14.62
N ASN A 303 12.35 20.78 -15.06
CA ASN A 303 12.02 20.06 -16.29
C ASN A 303 12.80 18.74 -16.41
N LEU A 304 12.62 17.87 -15.41
CA LEU A 304 13.32 16.57 -15.31
C LEU A 304 13.09 15.71 -16.56
N LYS A 305 11.86 15.72 -17.09
CA LYS A 305 11.52 14.96 -18.29
C LYS A 305 11.77 15.80 -19.55
N PRO A 306 12.44 15.23 -20.58
CA PRO A 306 12.61 15.92 -21.87
C PRO A 306 11.26 16.22 -22.51
N GLY A 307 11.04 17.48 -22.87
CA GLY A 307 9.78 17.96 -23.44
C GLY A 307 8.91 18.76 -22.47
N ASP A 308 9.28 18.82 -21.19
CA ASP A 308 8.62 19.69 -20.22
C ASP A 308 9.24 21.09 -20.26
N ASP A 309 8.40 22.11 -20.20
CA ASP A 309 8.77 23.52 -20.29
C ASP A 309 8.01 24.39 -19.28
N TYR A 310 7.98 23.95 -18.03
CA TYR A 310 7.31 24.67 -16.95
C TYR A 310 8.03 25.96 -16.59
N GLU A 311 7.27 27.04 -16.50
CA GLU A 311 7.69 28.33 -15.98
C GLU A 311 7.01 28.60 -14.63
N PHE A 312 7.78 29.13 -13.68
CA PHE A 312 7.30 29.45 -12.34
C PHE A 312 6.77 30.88 -12.26
N MET A 313 5.60 31.03 -11.64
CA MET A 313 4.93 32.30 -11.41
C MET A 313 4.59 32.49 -9.91
N SER A 314 4.27 33.73 -9.54
CA SER A 314 3.84 34.06 -8.17
C SER A 314 2.62 33.24 -7.75
N GLY A 315 2.57 32.86 -6.47
CA GLY A 315 1.52 31.98 -5.94
C GLY A 315 1.78 30.48 -6.17
N ASN A 316 3.04 30.09 -6.40
CA ASN A 316 3.44 28.70 -6.69
C ASN A 316 2.69 28.11 -7.89
N ILE A 317 2.53 28.92 -8.94
CA ILE A 317 1.85 28.50 -10.16
C ILE A 317 2.91 28.06 -11.17
N TYR A 318 2.76 26.84 -11.68
CA TYR A 318 3.63 26.26 -12.70
C TYR A 318 2.85 26.12 -14.00
N LYS A 319 3.32 26.76 -15.06
CA LYS A 319 2.62 26.77 -16.35
C LYS A 319 3.58 26.38 -17.47
N SER A 320 3.18 25.41 -18.28
CA SER A 320 3.84 25.11 -19.56
C SER A 320 3.57 26.20 -20.60
N ARG A 321 4.43 26.37 -21.61
CA ARG A 321 4.27 27.43 -22.61
C ARG A 321 3.06 27.21 -23.51
N ASP A 322 2.72 25.95 -23.79
CA ASP A 322 1.64 25.57 -24.70
C ASP A 322 0.29 25.42 -23.98
N VAL A 323 -0.10 26.42 -23.19
CA VAL A 323 -1.34 26.38 -22.40
C VAL A 323 -2.27 27.52 -22.81
N ILE A 324 -3.48 27.15 -23.21
CA ILE A 324 -4.53 28.08 -23.63
C ILE A 324 -5.46 28.34 -22.45
N LEU A 325 -5.36 29.55 -21.90
CA LEU A 325 -6.22 30.02 -20.81
C LEU A 325 -7.20 31.06 -21.35
N SER A 326 -8.49 30.89 -21.05
CA SER A 326 -9.48 31.94 -21.29
C SER A 326 -9.23 33.17 -20.39
N ARG A 327 -9.63 34.36 -20.86
CA ARG A 327 -9.43 35.64 -20.16
C ARG A 327 -10.19 35.74 -18.83
N SER A 328 -11.32 35.04 -18.72
CA SER A 328 -12.15 35.03 -17.51
C SER A 328 -11.81 33.89 -16.54
N CYS A 329 -10.83 33.05 -16.87
CA CYS A 329 -10.38 31.99 -15.99
C CYS A 329 -9.58 32.55 -14.81
N ILE A 330 -9.84 32.02 -13.61
CA ILE A 330 -9.15 32.38 -12.38
C ILE A 330 -8.29 31.20 -11.96
N VAL A 331 -6.97 31.39 -11.96
CA VAL A 331 -6.00 30.44 -11.43
C VAL A 331 -5.51 30.98 -10.09
N ASP A 332 -5.83 30.27 -9.01
CA ASP A 332 -5.41 30.58 -7.65
C ASP A 332 -4.00 30.00 -7.36
N GLU A 333 -3.63 29.92 -6.09
CA GLU A 333 -2.32 29.44 -5.64
C GLU A 333 -2.16 27.91 -5.74
N ASN A 334 -0.90 27.47 -5.81
CA ASN A 334 -0.46 26.07 -5.86
C ASN A 334 -1.10 25.28 -7.00
N VAL A 335 -1.01 25.81 -8.22
CA VAL A 335 -1.57 25.18 -9.42
C VAL A 335 -0.46 24.81 -10.40
N GLN A 336 -0.54 23.61 -10.97
CA GLN A 336 0.31 23.21 -12.10
C GLN A 336 -0.55 22.92 -13.32
N ILE A 337 -0.14 23.41 -14.49
CA ILE A 337 -0.83 23.19 -15.77
C ILE A 337 0.15 22.66 -16.83
N GLY A 338 -0.07 21.42 -17.27
CA GLY A 338 0.71 20.75 -18.30
C GLY A 338 0.47 21.28 -19.72
N ALA A 339 1.38 20.93 -20.63
CA ALA A 339 1.37 21.34 -22.03
C ALA A 339 0.12 20.85 -22.79
N GLY A 340 -0.35 21.63 -23.76
CA GLY A 340 -1.49 21.30 -24.62
C GLY A 340 -2.85 21.40 -23.93
N THR A 341 -2.90 21.90 -22.69
CA THR A 341 -4.14 21.99 -21.91
C THR A 341 -4.91 23.26 -22.23
N VAL A 342 -6.24 23.12 -22.36
CA VAL A 342 -7.18 24.19 -22.66
C VAL A 342 -8.13 24.39 -21.49
N ILE A 343 -8.26 25.62 -20.99
CA ILE A 343 -9.19 25.97 -19.92
C ILE A 343 -10.22 26.98 -20.41
N GLY A 344 -11.49 26.60 -20.29
CA GLY A 344 -12.66 27.38 -20.70
C GLY A 344 -12.93 28.62 -19.87
N GLU A 345 -13.99 29.33 -20.24
CA GLU A 345 -14.40 30.60 -19.63
C GLU A 345 -14.97 30.42 -18.22
N ASN A 346 -14.76 31.40 -17.34
CA ASN A 346 -15.28 31.45 -15.96
C ASN A 346 -14.92 30.23 -15.09
N SER A 347 -13.90 29.48 -15.47
CA SER A 347 -13.42 28.33 -14.70
C SER A 347 -12.44 28.77 -13.61
N ARG A 348 -12.49 28.11 -12.46
CA ARG A 348 -11.64 28.39 -11.29
C ARG A 348 -10.82 27.17 -10.92
N VAL A 349 -9.51 27.34 -10.77
CA VAL A 349 -8.57 26.25 -10.42
C VAL A 349 -7.76 26.67 -9.19
N ALA A 350 -7.75 25.82 -8.15
CA ALA A 350 -7.02 26.07 -6.91
C ALA A 350 -6.40 24.79 -6.34
N ASN A 351 -5.16 24.85 -5.82
CA ASN A 351 -4.45 23.72 -5.20
C ASN A 351 -4.53 22.42 -6.02
N SER A 352 -4.42 22.52 -7.35
CA SER A 352 -4.70 21.41 -8.27
C SER A 352 -3.55 21.21 -9.25
N ILE A 353 -3.33 19.96 -9.64
CA ILE A 353 -2.34 19.58 -10.66
C ILE A 353 -3.09 19.09 -11.88
N ILE A 354 -2.82 19.71 -13.03
CA ILE A 354 -3.43 19.37 -14.31
C ILE A 354 -2.35 18.81 -15.24
N GLY A 355 -2.63 17.61 -15.75
CA GLY A 355 -1.84 16.89 -16.73
C GLY A 355 -1.72 17.58 -18.09
N ARG A 356 -1.18 16.82 -19.05
CA ARG A 356 -0.96 17.26 -20.43
C ARG A 356 -2.20 16.97 -21.27
N ASN A 357 -2.42 17.81 -22.28
CA ASN A 357 -3.49 17.67 -23.27
C ASN A 357 -4.89 17.54 -22.65
N CYS A 358 -5.13 18.19 -21.51
CA CYS A 358 -6.43 18.15 -20.85
C CYS A 358 -7.35 19.21 -21.46
N GLN A 359 -8.64 18.89 -21.57
CA GLN A 359 -9.66 19.80 -22.06
C GLN A 359 -10.65 20.11 -20.94
N ILE A 360 -10.64 21.35 -20.46
CA ILE A 360 -11.52 21.81 -19.38
C ILE A 360 -12.54 22.79 -19.95
N GLY A 361 -13.83 22.46 -19.78
CA GLY A 361 -14.96 23.26 -20.23
C GLY A 361 -15.13 24.61 -19.51
N ALA A 362 -16.24 25.27 -19.79
CA ALA A 362 -16.64 26.53 -19.17
C ALA A 362 -17.39 26.32 -17.85
N ASN A 363 -17.29 27.32 -16.96
CA ASN A 363 -17.90 27.34 -15.62
C ASN A 363 -17.49 26.13 -14.74
N VAL A 364 -16.24 25.68 -14.85
CA VAL A 364 -15.74 24.52 -14.08
C VAL A 364 -15.04 24.99 -12.81
N THR A 365 -15.30 24.32 -11.68
CA THR A 365 -14.60 24.56 -10.41
C THR A 365 -13.75 23.35 -10.04
N LEU A 366 -12.42 23.54 -9.99
CA LEU A 366 -11.44 22.52 -9.60
C LEU A 366 -10.71 22.95 -8.32
N VAL A 367 -10.88 22.19 -7.24
CA VAL A 367 -10.23 22.48 -5.95
C VAL A 367 -9.59 21.22 -5.37
N GLY A 368 -8.26 21.19 -5.24
CA GLY A 368 -7.56 20.03 -4.69
C GLY A 368 -7.50 18.83 -5.65
N VAL A 369 -7.63 19.05 -6.96
CA VAL A 369 -7.84 17.98 -7.95
C VAL A 369 -6.51 17.57 -8.60
N TYR A 370 -6.38 16.27 -8.88
CA TYR A 370 -5.26 15.70 -9.62
C TYR A 370 -5.78 15.14 -10.94
N LEU A 371 -5.61 15.89 -12.03
CA LEU A 371 -5.94 15.43 -13.37
C LEU A 371 -4.67 14.88 -14.02
N TRP A 372 -4.72 13.64 -14.47
CA TRP A 372 -3.63 13.07 -15.27
C TRP A 372 -3.77 13.45 -16.75
N ASP A 373 -2.98 12.81 -17.62
CA ASP A 373 -2.89 13.20 -19.02
C ASP A 373 -4.16 12.83 -19.80
N GLY A 374 -4.57 13.71 -20.72
CA GLY A 374 -5.69 13.48 -21.64
C GLY A 374 -7.08 13.55 -21.02
N VAL A 375 -7.22 14.09 -19.80
CA VAL A 375 -8.53 14.19 -19.13
C VAL A 375 -9.41 15.25 -19.77
N VAL A 376 -10.68 14.91 -19.99
CA VAL A 376 -11.71 15.81 -20.54
C VAL A 376 -12.75 16.10 -19.47
N ILE A 377 -13.02 17.38 -19.21
CA ILE A 377 -14.05 17.83 -18.26
C ILE A 377 -15.03 18.74 -19.00
N GLY A 378 -16.30 18.35 -18.99
CA GLY A 378 -17.41 19.06 -19.59
C GLY A 378 -17.77 20.38 -18.89
N ASN A 379 -18.76 21.07 -19.43
CA ASN A 379 -19.22 22.35 -18.90
C ASN A 379 -19.96 22.20 -17.57
N ASN A 380 -19.90 23.24 -16.72
CA ASN A 380 -20.61 23.32 -15.44
C ASN A 380 -20.28 22.19 -14.44
N CYS A 381 -19.05 21.68 -14.48
CA CYS A 381 -18.62 20.60 -13.57
C CYS A 381 -17.98 21.15 -12.29
N THR A 382 -18.17 20.45 -11.17
CA THR A 382 -17.49 20.74 -9.90
C THR A 382 -16.75 19.50 -9.44
N VAL A 383 -15.42 19.61 -9.28
CA VAL A 383 -14.56 18.52 -8.83
C VAL A 383 -13.76 18.97 -7.64
N THR A 384 -13.82 18.20 -6.55
CA THR A 384 -13.12 18.53 -5.30
C THR A 384 -12.30 17.35 -4.81
N LYS A 385 -11.02 17.56 -4.46
CA LYS A 385 -10.14 16.58 -3.78
C LYS A 385 -10.19 15.15 -4.35
N SER A 386 -10.12 15.02 -5.67
CA SER A 386 -10.28 13.73 -6.36
C SER A 386 -9.15 13.51 -7.37
N ILE A 387 -8.84 12.24 -7.65
CA ILE A 387 -7.82 11.83 -8.62
C ILE A 387 -8.52 11.29 -9.86
N LEU A 388 -8.22 11.87 -11.01
CA LEU A 388 -8.75 11.49 -12.31
C LEU A 388 -7.60 10.95 -13.14
N ALA A 389 -7.60 9.65 -13.40
CA ALA A 389 -6.53 8.99 -14.15
C ALA A 389 -6.59 9.29 -15.66
N ASN A 390 -5.65 8.69 -16.40
CA ASN A 390 -5.41 9.01 -17.81
C ASN A 390 -6.67 8.81 -18.67
N ASN A 391 -6.94 9.76 -19.57
CA ASN A 391 -8.07 9.73 -20.51
C ASN A 391 -9.46 9.63 -19.85
N ALA A 392 -9.60 9.91 -18.54
CA ALA A 392 -10.90 9.97 -17.92
C ALA A 392 -11.73 11.13 -18.52
N SER A 393 -13.03 10.90 -18.73
CA SER A 393 -13.93 11.89 -19.32
C SER A 393 -15.11 12.15 -18.40
N VAL A 394 -15.25 13.38 -17.93
CA VAL A 394 -16.37 13.85 -17.12
C VAL A 394 -17.29 14.67 -18.01
N LEU A 395 -18.52 14.22 -18.23
CA LEU A 395 -19.48 14.95 -19.07
C LEU A 395 -20.10 16.15 -18.33
N GLU A 396 -21.00 16.87 -19.02
CA GLU A 396 -21.54 18.14 -18.54
C GLU A 396 -22.45 18.02 -17.31
N ASN A 397 -22.47 19.07 -16.48
CA ASN A 397 -23.28 19.20 -15.26
C ASN A 397 -23.01 18.14 -14.19
N THR A 398 -21.81 17.54 -14.18
CA THR A 398 -21.43 16.48 -13.25
C THR A 398 -20.74 17.04 -12.01
N THR A 399 -21.06 16.49 -10.83
CA THR A 399 -20.45 16.87 -9.56
C THR A 399 -19.70 15.69 -8.94
N ILE A 400 -18.41 15.88 -8.68
CA ILE A 400 -17.54 14.89 -8.04
C ILE A 400 -17.15 15.40 -6.65
N GLU A 401 -17.65 14.72 -5.63
CA GLU A 401 -17.34 15.02 -4.24
C GLU A 401 -15.92 14.57 -3.84
N GLN A 402 -15.51 14.85 -2.59
CA GLN A 402 -14.14 14.62 -2.14
C GLN A 402 -13.74 13.14 -2.09
N GLY A 403 -12.48 12.87 -2.43
CA GLY A 403 -11.85 11.56 -2.24
C GLY A 403 -12.20 10.53 -3.29
N CYS A 404 -12.74 10.94 -4.44
CA CYS A 404 -13.07 10.00 -5.50
C CYS A 404 -11.81 9.61 -6.30
N LEU A 405 -11.74 8.34 -6.70
CA LEU A 405 -10.70 7.80 -7.56
C LEU A 405 -11.33 7.28 -8.86
N LEU A 406 -10.91 7.82 -9.99
CA LEU A 406 -11.33 7.31 -11.31
C LEU A 406 -10.17 6.57 -11.96
N SER A 407 -10.39 5.32 -12.36
CA SER A 407 -9.42 4.56 -13.17
C SER A 407 -9.29 5.16 -14.58
N PRO A 408 -8.24 4.77 -15.33
CA PRO A 408 -8.04 5.24 -16.69
C PRO A 408 -9.22 4.94 -17.61
N ASN A 409 -9.50 5.84 -18.55
CA ASN A 409 -10.56 5.74 -19.56
C ASN A 409 -12.01 5.67 -19.03
N VAL A 410 -12.24 5.86 -17.72
CA VAL A 410 -13.58 5.94 -17.15
C VAL A 410 -14.31 7.17 -17.70
N VAL A 411 -15.55 6.96 -18.18
CA VAL A 411 -16.45 8.01 -18.65
C VAL A 411 -17.60 8.15 -17.66
N ILE A 412 -17.83 9.36 -17.16
CA ILE A 412 -18.96 9.67 -16.26
C ILE A 412 -20.05 10.37 -17.07
N GLY A 413 -21.28 9.90 -16.91
CA GLY A 413 -22.46 10.41 -17.59
C GLY A 413 -22.78 11.87 -17.26
N PRO A 414 -23.63 12.53 -18.08
CA PRO A 414 -24.03 13.91 -17.84
C PRO A 414 -25.08 13.99 -16.73
N ASN A 415 -24.97 15.01 -15.87
CA ASN A 415 -25.82 15.26 -14.69
C ASN A 415 -25.68 14.23 -13.55
N ASP A 416 -24.59 13.47 -13.52
CA ASP A 416 -24.33 12.52 -12.45
C ASP A 416 -23.66 13.20 -11.23
N ALA A 417 -23.92 12.65 -10.05
CA ALA A 417 -23.30 13.08 -8.80
C ALA A 417 -22.59 11.88 -8.15
N ILE A 418 -21.26 11.96 -8.04
CA ILE A 418 -20.45 10.91 -7.41
C ILE A 418 -20.22 11.27 -5.95
N HIS A 419 -20.61 10.37 -5.06
CA HIS A 419 -20.48 10.51 -3.62
C HIS A 419 -19.02 10.42 -3.15
N LYS A 420 -18.77 10.91 -1.93
CA LYS A 420 -17.43 10.92 -1.33
C LYS A 420 -16.82 9.51 -1.25
N TYR A 421 -15.52 9.45 -1.50
CA TYR A 421 -14.69 8.24 -1.39
C TYR A 421 -15.08 7.09 -2.34
N SER A 422 -15.86 7.36 -3.39
CA SER A 422 -16.18 6.36 -4.41
C SER A 422 -14.96 6.08 -5.29
N ARG A 423 -14.72 4.79 -5.55
CA ARG A 423 -13.68 4.32 -6.47
C ARG A 423 -14.35 3.70 -7.70
N LEU A 424 -13.94 4.14 -8.89
CA LEU A 424 -14.56 3.75 -10.16
C LEU A 424 -13.53 3.11 -11.07
N SER A 425 -13.91 2.02 -11.72
CA SER A 425 -13.06 1.29 -12.66
C SER A 425 -13.85 0.71 -13.83
N LEU A 426 -13.18 0.46 -14.96
CA LEU A 426 -13.75 -0.30 -16.08
C LEU A 426 -13.73 -1.81 -15.85
N HIS A 427 -12.82 -2.29 -14.99
CA HIS A 427 -12.70 -3.71 -14.69
C HIS A 427 -13.47 -4.05 -13.42
N PRO A 428 -14.15 -5.21 -13.37
CA PRO A 428 -14.72 -5.70 -12.12
C PRO A 428 -13.59 -5.96 -11.13
N GLN A 429 -13.89 -5.80 -9.84
CA GLN A 429 -12.95 -6.11 -8.78
C GLN A 429 -12.57 -7.59 -8.83
N PRO A 430 -11.27 -7.94 -8.85
CA PRO A 430 -10.86 -9.34 -8.83
C PRO A 430 -11.26 -9.97 -7.49
N LYS A 431 -11.91 -11.14 -7.53
CA LYS A 431 -12.23 -11.93 -6.33
C LYS A 431 -10.91 -12.40 -5.70
N THR A 432 -10.47 -11.77 -4.61
CA THR A 432 -9.16 -12.04 -3.97
C THR A 432 -9.18 -13.17 -2.94
N SER A 433 -10.32 -13.79 -2.67
CA SER A 433 -10.42 -14.97 -1.80
C SER A 433 -10.99 -16.17 -2.56
N MET A 434 -10.27 -17.30 -2.51
CA MET A 434 -10.84 -18.64 -2.75
C MET A 434 -11.93 -19.01 -1.74
N PHE A 435 -12.11 -18.19 -0.70
CA PHE A 435 -13.15 -18.28 0.32
C PHE A 435 -14.28 -17.26 0.10
N ASP A 436 -14.30 -16.55 -1.04
CA ASP A 436 -15.45 -15.74 -1.50
C ASP A 436 -16.44 -16.59 -2.34
N SER A 437 -16.46 -17.89 -2.09
CA SER A 437 -17.48 -18.80 -2.61
C SER A 437 -18.61 -18.94 -1.60
N ASP A 438 -19.25 -17.82 -1.26
CA ASP A 438 -20.62 -17.83 -0.78
C ASP A 438 -21.35 -16.74 -1.59
N GLU A 439 -21.96 -17.17 -2.68
CA GLU A 439 -22.93 -16.39 -3.46
C GLU A 439 -24.10 -16.03 -2.55
N GLU A 440 -24.01 -14.94 -1.78
CA GLU A 440 -25.11 -14.66 -0.85
C GLU A 440 -25.36 -13.21 -0.41
N ASP A 441 -24.98 -12.24 -1.24
CA ASP A 441 -25.58 -10.90 -1.24
C ASP A 441 -26.22 -10.54 -2.60
N GLU A 442 -26.30 -11.49 -3.55
CA GLU A 442 -26.69 -11.17 -4.93
C GLU A 442 -28.22 -11.03 -5.18
N GLU A 443 -29.10 -11.30 -4.22
CA GLU A 443 -30.57 -11.26 -4.47
C GLU A 443 -31.41 -10.25 -3.66
N GLU A 444 -30.83 -9.49 -2.72
CA GLU A 444 -31.50 -8.29 -2.16
C GLU A 444 -30.70 -6.99 -2.28
N ASN A 445 -29.44 -7.04 -2.74
CA ASN A 445 -28.65 -5.89 -3.21
C ASN A 445 -28.40 -6.01 -4.73
N GLY A 446 -29.46 -5.94 -5.54
CA GLY A 446 -29.29 -5.81 -6.99
C GLY A 446 -28.44 -4.57 -7.31
N ASP A 447 -27.31 -4.77 -8.00
CA ASP A 447 -26.23 -3.81 -8.28
C ASP A 447 -25.13 -3.69 -7.20
N VAL A 448 -24.08 -4.51 -7.30
CA VAL A 448 -22.72 -4.03 -7.00
C VAL A 448 -22.38 -2.98 -8.08
N GLY A 449 -22.89 -1.77 -7.86
CA GLY A 449 -22.68 -0.52 -8.60
C GLY A 449 -22.30 -0.64 -10.07
N ARG A 450 -23.25 -0.96 -10.94
CA ARG A 450 -23.13 -0.66 -12.38
C ARG A 450 -23.69 0.73 -12.64
N MET A 451 -22.85 1.68 -13.02
CA MET A 451 -23.35 2.89 -13.69
C MET A 451 -23.38 2.62 -15.19
N LEU A 452 -24.58 2.45 -15.74
CA LEU A 452 -24.79 2.51 -17.20
C LEU A 452 -24.78 3.98 -17.61
N THR A 453 -23.61 4.50 -17.96
CA THR A 453 -23.49 5.82 -18.59
C THR A 453 -23.91 5.74 -20.06
N GLY A 454 -25.20 5.53 -20.33
CA GLY A 454 -25.74 5.51 -21.71
C GLY A 454 -24.99 4.56 -22.67
N ASP A 455 -24.64 5.05 -23.87
CA ASP A 455 -23.93 4.31 -24.95
C ASP A 455 -22.47 3.91 -24.63
N HIS A 456 -22.00 4.09 -23.39
CA HIS A 456 -20.60 3.86 -22.99
C HIS A 456 -20.42 2.57 -22.17
N GLU A 457 -19.17 2.09 -22.12
CA GLU A 457 -18.80 0.88 -21.39
C GLU A 457 -19.22 0.94 -19.90
N PRO A 458 -19.64 -0.19 -19.30
CA PRO A 458 -20.09 -0.20 -17.92
C PRO A 458 -18.96 0.19 -16.97
N VAL A 459 -19.24 1.13 -16.07
CA VAL A 459 -18.32 1.51 -14.99
C VAL A 459 -18.73 0.78 -13.72
N TYR A 460 -17.75 0.13 -13.08
CA TYR A 460 -17.90 -0.60 -11.83
C TYR A 460 -17.48 0.27 -10.66
N PHE A 461 -18.33 0.31 -9.64
CA PHE A 461 -17.92 0.79 -8.32
C PHE A 461 -17.06 -0.27 -7.66
N TRP A 462 -15.82 0.10 -7.36
CA TRP A 462 -15.02 -0.64 -6.42
C TRP A 462 -15.44 -0.12 -5.07
N SER A 463 -16.12 -0.95 -4.29
CA SER A 463 -16.07 -0.73 -2.86
C SER A 463 -14.59 -0.73 -2.48
N GLU A 464 -14.22 0.00 -1.44
CA GLU A 464 -13.04 -0.50 -0.72
C GLU A 464 -13.31 -2.00 -0.54
N ILE A 465 -12.27 -2.83 -0.67
CA ILE A 465 -12.21 -3.89 0.31
C ILE A 465 -12.20 -3.06 1.60
N ALA A 466 -13.39 -2.73 2.11
CA ALA A 466 -13.66 -2.97 3.48
C ALA A 466 -13.03 -4.34 3.60
N ASN A 467 -11.82 -4.35 4.19
CA ASN A 467 -11.59 -5.42 5.10
C ASN A 467 -12.94 -5.54 5.82
N ASP A 468 -13.58 -6.69 5.84
CA ASP A 468 -14.76 -6.95 6.66
C ASP A 468 -14.43 -6.65 8.15
N ASP A 469 -14.18 -5.37 8.44
CA ASP A 469 -13.55 -4.63 9.53
C ASP A 469 -14.32 -3.31 9.73
N ASP A 470 -15.20 -2.91 8.79
CA ASP A 470 -16.17 -1.83 9.07
C ASP A 470 -17.25 -2.25 10.07
N ASP A 471 -17.20 -3.50 10.54
CA ASP A 471 -17.61 -3.87 11.88
C ASP A 471 -16.40 -4.44 12.66
N GLU A 472 -15.42 -3.61 13.02
CA GLU A 472 -14.24 -3.99 13.84
C GLU A 472 -14.70 -4.55 15.21
N ASP A 473 -15.85 -4.09 15.69
CA ASP A 473 -16.56 -4.69 16.83
C ASP A 473 -16.96 -6.14 16.54
N VAL A 474 -17.42 -6.47 15.33
CA VAL A 474 -17.81 -7.85 14.96
C VAL A 474 -16.60 -8.71 14.65
N ARG A 475 -15.51 -8.19 14.05
CA ARG A 475 -14.30 -8.99 13.80
C ARG A 475 -13.51 -9.28 15.08
N ASN A 476 -13.29 -8.28 15.94
CA ASN A 476 -12.69 -8.52 17.26
C ASN A 476 -13.56 -9.46 18.08
N LEU A 477 -14.88 -9.28 18.04
CA LEU A 477 -15.80 -10.19 18.71
C LEU A 477 -15.79 -11.59 18.08
N LYS A 478 -15.64 -11.76 16.76
CA LYS A 478 -15.46 -13.08 16.12
C LYS A 478 -14.15 -13.74 16.52
N LEU A 479 -13.03 -13.01 16.55
CA LEU A 479 -11.71 -13.52 16.95
C LEU A 479 -11.65 -13.86 18.44
N ASP A 480 -12.16 -12.97 19.31
CA ASP A 480 -12.28 -13.22 20.75
C ASP A 480 -13.23 -14.41 21.02
N THR A 481 -14.33 -14.50 20.26
CA THR A 481 -15.27 -15.63 20.34
C THR A 481 -14.58 -16.94 19.90
N LEU A 482 -13.79 -16.91 18.83
CA LEU A 482 -12.98 -18.04 18.37
C LEU A 482 -11.99 -18.50 19.45
N GLU A 483 -11.23 -17.58 20.06
CA GLU A 483 -10.28 -17.92 21.12
C GLU A 483 -11.00 -18.54 22.34
N VAL A 484 -12.14 -17.97 22.74
CA VAL A 484 -12.93 -18.49 23.86
C VAL A 484 -13.51 -19.88 23.55
N PHE A 485 -14.10 -20.09 22.37
CA PHE A 485 -14.63 -21.40 21.98
C PHE A 485 -13.54 -22.44 21.73
N MET A 486 -12.36 -22.07 21.23
CA MET A 486 -11.23 -23.00 21.14
C MET A 486 -10.68 -23.39 22.53
N GLN A 487 -10.64 -22.44 23.48
CA GLN A 487 -10.17 -22.71 24.83
C GLN A 487 -11.17 -23.53 25.68
N TRP A 488 -12.47 -23.22 25.56
CA TRP A 488 -13.52 -23.78 26.42
C TRP A 488 -14.44 -24.78 25.72
N GLY A 489 -14.42 -24.88 24.39
CA GLY A 489 -15.20 -25.83 23.60
C GLY A 489 -15.04 -27.28 24.04
N PRO A 490 -13.81 -27.78 24.30
CA PRO A 490 -13.61 -29.13 24.83
C PRO A 490 -14.23 -29.37 26.22
N LEU A 491 -14.49 -28.32 27.01
CA LEU A 491 -15.22 -28.41 28.27
C LEU A 491 -16.73 -28.51 28.01
N ILE A 492 -17.25 -27.73 27.07
CA ILE A 492 -18.67 -27.77 26.67
C ILE A 492 -19.00 -29.17 26.11
N GLY A 493 -18.18 -29.72 25.21
CA GLY A 493 -18.34 -31.07 24.67
C GLY A 493 -18.29 -32.19 25.74
N LYS A 494 -17.61 -31.96 26.87
CA LYS A 494 -17.62 -32.87 28.03
C LYS A 494 -18.88 -32.76 28.91
N VAL A 495 -19.69 -31.73 28.72
CA VAL A 495 -20.93 -31.51 29.48
C VAL A 495 -22.14 -31.88 28.63
N THR A 496 -22.04 -31.75 27.30
CA THR A 496 -23.09 -32.08 26.33
C THR A 496 -22.93 -33.50 25.77
N HIS A 497 -23.34 -34.50 26.54
CA HIS A 497 -23.22 -35.92 26.13
C HIS A 497 -24.46 -36.48 25.43
N LYS A 498 -25.60 -35.81 25.53
CA LYS A 498 -26.85 -36.25 24.90
C LYS A 498 -27.26 -35.31 23.77
N PRO A 499 -27.92 -35.81 22.72
CA PRO A 499 -28.45 -34.98 21.64
C PRO A 499 -29.39 -33.89 22.18
N ASP A 500 -30.24 -34.22 23.17
CA ASP A 500 -31.09 -33.25 23.87
C ASP A 500 -30.31 -32.07 24.48
N ASP A 501 -29.11 -32.33 25.02
CA ASP A 501 -28.26 -31.30 25.65
C ASP A 501 -27.62 -30.39 24.58
N GLN A 502 -27.26 -30.95 23.42
CA GLN A 502 -26.72 -30.20 22.28
C GLN A 502 -27.78 -29.27 21.66
N VAL A 503 -29.01 -29.77 21.46
CA VAL A 503 -30.16 -28.96 21.02
C VAL A 503 -30.45 -27.83 22.01
N HIS A 504 -30.32 -28.10 23.31
CA HIS A 504 -30.49 -27.07 24.34
C HIS A 504 -29.39 -26.01 24.29
N VAL A 505 -28.13 -26.37 24.00
CA VAL A 505 -27.03 -25.40 23.80
C VAL A 505 -27.31 -24.48 22.60
N LEU A 506 -27.75 -25.03 21.47
CA LEU A 506 -28.13 -24.25 20.29
C LEU A 506 -29.30 -23.29 20.58
N SER A 507 -30.30 -23.75 21.33
CA SER A 507 -31.44 -22.90 21.73
C SER A 507 -31.01 -21.75 22.66
N LEU A 508 -30.04 -22.00 23.55
CA LEU A 508 -29.50 -21.00 24.45
C LEU A 508 -28.66 -19.97 23.69
N LEU A 509 -27.87 -20.43 22.71
CA LEU A 509 -27.10 -19.57 21.81
C LEU A 509 -28.02 -18.66 21.00
N GLN A 510 -29.08 -19.21 20.39
CA GLN A 510 -30.07 -18.45 19.64
C GLN A 510 -30.72 -17.35 20.51
N LYS A 511 -31.14 -17.70 21.73
CA LYS A 511 -31.75 -16.76 22.67
C LYS A 511 -30.79 -15.67 23.15
N HIS A 512 -29.52 -16.03 23.36
CA HIS A 512 -28.50 -15.07 23.78
C HIS A 512 -28.13 -14.11 22.64
N CYS A 513 -27.95 -14.62 21.42
CA CYS A 513 -27.68 -13.82 20.23
C CYS A 513 -28.85 -12.91 19.85
N ALA A 514 -30.10 -13.31 20.15
CA ALA A 514 -31.27 -12.47 19.92
C ALA A 514 -31.40 -11.29 20.90
N SER A 515 -30.63 -11.27 22.01
CA SER A 515 -30.73 -10.21 23.02
C SER A 515 -30.11 -8.88 22.58
N THR A 516 -29.15 -8.89 21.66
CA THR A 516 -28.41 -7.72 21.20
C THR A 516 -28.14 -7.83 19.70
N GLU A 517 -28.42 -6.77 18.94
CA GLU A 517 -28.27 -6.75 17.46
C GLU A 517 -26.83 -7.08 17.01
N ALA A 518 -25.82 -6.66 17.78
CA ALA A 518 -24.41 -7.00 17.54
C ALA A 518 -24.10 -8.50 17.68
N LEU A 519 -24.73 -9.20 18.63
CA LEU A 519 -24.54 -10.65 18.83
C LEU A 519 -25.28 -11.47 17.77
N GLY A 520 -26.31 -10.91 17.15
CA GLY A 520 -27.02 -11.54 16.03
C GLY A 520 -26.12 -11.77 14.80
N LYS A 521 -25.13 -10.89 14.58
CA LYS A 521 -24.13 -11.04 13.50
C LYS A 521 -23.11 -12.16 13.78
N LEU A 522 -22.95 -12.60 15.04
CA LEU A 522 -22.03 -13.68 15.43
C LEU A 522 -22.65 -15.07 15.36
N PHE A 523 -23.98 -15.17 15.35
CA PHE A 523 -24.69 -16.42 15.54
C PHE A 523 -24.24 -17.51 14.55
N MET A 524 -24.11 -17.15 13.28
CA MET A 524 -23.64 -18.07 12.23
C MET A 524 -22.20 -18.54 12.45
N GLY A 525 -21.29 -17.61 12.77
CA GLY A 525 -19.90 -17.96 13.06
C GLY A 525 -19.78 -18.85 14.29
N ALA A 526 -20.53 -18.58 15.36
CA ALA A 526 -20.54 -19.40 16.56
C ALA A 526 -21.11 -20.81 16.31
N LEU A 527 -22.16 -20.94 15.49
CA LEU A 527 -22.74 -22.23 15.10
C LEU A 527 -21.72 -23.07 14.33
N GLN A 528 -21.06 -22.49 13.33
CA GLN A 528 -20.02 -23.15 12.54
C GLN A 528 -18.82 -23.57 13.39
N ILE A 529 -18.39 -22.73 14.35
CA ILE A 529 -17.29 -23.07 15.26
C ILE A 529 -17.66 -24.25 16.17
N LEU A 530 -18.89 -24.29 16.68
CA LEU A 530 -19.35 -25.39 17.53
C LEU A 530 -19.43 -26.72 16.77
N TYR A 531 -19.83 -26.67 15.50
CA TYR A 531 -19.80 -27.81 14.59
C TYR A 531 -18.35 -28.26 14.31
N ASN A 532 -17.46 -27.33 13.93
CA ASN A 532 -16.05 -27.63 13.62
C ASN A 532 -15.21 -28.16 14.81
N ILE A 533 -15.65 -27.92 16.05
CA ILE A 533 -14.98 -28.41 17.28
C ILE A 533 -15.65 -29.72 17.78
N ASP A 534 -16.57 -30.31 17.02
CA ASP A 534 -17.33 -31.52 17.37
C ASP A 534 -18.11 -31.38 18.70
N VAL A 535 -18.56 -30.17 19.04
CA VAL A 535 -19.38 -29.93 20.25
C VAL A 535 -20.86 -30.23 19.97
N VAL A 536 -21.28 -29.97 18.74
CA VAL A 536 -22.64 -30.18 18.26
C VAL A 536 -22.54 -31.02 17.00
N GLU A 537 -23.24 -32.15 17.00
CA GLU A 537 -23.32 -33.05 15.85
C GLU A 537 -24.41 -32.59 14.88
N GLU A 538 -24.32 -33.04 13.64
CA GLU A 538 -25.28 -32.73 12.58
C GLU A 538 -26.73 -33.05 12.95
N GLU A 539 -26.97 -34.25 13.51
CA GLU A 539 -28.28 -34.68 13.97
C GLU A 539 -28.91 -33.68 14.96
N ALA A 540 -28.10 -33.08 15.83
CA ALA A 540 -28.55 -32.10 16.82
C ALA A 540 -28.86 -30.73 16.21
N VAL A 541 -28.14 -30.32 15.16
CA VAL A 541 -28.45 -29.09 14.40
C VAL A 541 -29.79 -29.23 13.68
N MET A 542 -30.01 -30.40 13.06
CA MET A 542 -31.27 -30.74 12.37
C MET A 542 -32.45 -30.82 13.34
N GLU A 543 -32.28 -31.49 14.48
CA GLU A 543 -33.30 -31.59 15.52
C GLU A 543 -33.64 -30.22 16.11
N TRP A 544 -32.65 -29.35 16.32
CA TRP A 544 -32.87 -27.97 16.75
C TRP A 544 -33.67 -27.17 15.72
N TYR A 545 -33.33 -27.26 14.42
CA TYR A 545 -34.01 -26.50 13.36
C TYR A 545 -35.48 -26.91 13.17
N THR A 546 -35.78 -28.20 13.40
CA THR A 546 -37.12 -28.77 13.32
C THR A 546 -37.95 -28.59 14.60
N SER A 547 -37.30 -28.41 15.75
CA SER A 547 -37.94 -28.24 17.07
C SER A 547 -38.90 -27.05 17.15
N ASP A 548 -39.93 -27.18 17.98
CA ASP A 548 -40.87 -26.08 18.26
C ASP A 548 -40.22 -24.94 19.08
N ILE A 549 -39.10 -25.23 19.74
CA ILE A 549 -38.35 -24.28 20.59
C ILE A 549 -37.65 -23.22 19.73
N SER A 550 -37.10 -23.61 18.57
CA SER A 550 -36.48 -22.67 17.63
C SER A 550 -37.51 -21.85 16.84
N LYS A 551 -38.74 -22.36 16.70
CA LYS A 551 -39.86 -21.75 15.96
C LYS A 551 -40.71 -20.77 16.78
N SER A 552 -40.80 -20.92 18.10
CA SER A 552 -41.76 -20.20 18.97
C SER A 552 -41.19 -18.95 19.69
N GLY A 553 -40.16 -18.35 19.10
CA GLY A 553 -39.38 -17.26 19.70
C GLY A 553 -39.86 -15.83 19.42
N SER A 554 -39.09 -14.86 19.92
CA SER A 554 -39.22 -13.43 19.58
C SER A 554 -38.94 -13.17 18.08
N PRO A 555 -39.39 -12.05 17.48
CA PRO A 555 -39.12 -11.75 16.07
C PRO A 555 -37.63 -11.75 15.69
N ALA A 556 -36.73 -11.47 16.66
CA ALA A 556 -35.29 -11.54 16.45
C ALA A 556 -34.76 -12.99 16.44
N GLU A 557 -35.31 -13.89 17.25
CA GLU A 557 -34.94 -15.31 17.28
C GLU A 557 -35.36 -16.02 15.98
N VAL A 558 -36.51 -15.65 15.42
CA VAL A 558 -37.01 -16.20 14.14
C VAL A 558 -36.12 -15.75 12.98
N LYS A 559 -35.71 -14.47 12.95
CA LYS A 559 -34.75 -13.97 11.94
C LYS A 559 -33.40 -14.68 11.98
N LEU A 560 -32.90 -15.02 13.17
CA LEU A 560 -31.64 -15.77 13.30
C LEU A 560 -31.78 -17.21 12.82
N ARG A 561 -32.94 -17.84 13.05
CA ARG A 561 -33.25 -19.17 12.51
C ARG A 561 -33.34 -19.17 10.98
N GLU A 562 -33.95 -18.14 10.39
CA GLU A 562 -34.00 -17.98 8.93
C GLU A 562 -32.60 -17.90 8.32
N LYS A 563 -31.67 -17.19 8.98
CA LYS A 563 -30.25 -17.16 8.54
C LYS A 563 -29.54 -18.52 8.63
N ALA A 564 -29.92 -19.36 9.58
CA ALA A 564 -29.35 -20.70 9.72
C ALA A 564 -29.92 -21.72 8.72
N ALA A 565 -31.00 -21.39 7.99
CA ALA A 565 -31.65 -22.31 7.06
C ALA A 565 -30.70 -22.82 5.97
N LYS A 566 -29.82 -21.94 5.46
CA LYS A 566 -28.86 -22.26 4.39
C LYS A 566 -27.71 -23.15 4.87
N PHE A 567 -27.27 -22.98 6.11
CA PHE A 567 -26.31 -23.90 6.73
C PHE A 567 -26.92 -25.29 6.95
N VAL A 568 -28.22 -25.34 7.28
CA VAL A 568 -28.97 -26.59 7.41
C VAL A 568 -29.17 -27.26 6.04
N GLU A 569 -29.45 -26.49 4.98
CA GLU A 569 -29.51 -27.01 3.60
C GLU A 569 -28.17 -27.60 3.16
N TRP A 570 -27.06 -26.89 3.41
CA TRP A 570 -25.70 -27.40 3.16
C TRP A 570 -25.38 -28.71 3.89
N LEU A 571 -25.81 -28.87 5.15
CA LEU A 571 -25.65 -30.13 5.88
C LEU A 571 -26.40 -31.29 5.19
N ASN A 572 -27.65 -31.07 4.77
CA ASN A 572 -28.43 -32.11 4.05
C ASN A 572 -27.78 -32.49 2.71
N GLU A 573 -27.26 -31.52 1.96
CA GLU A 573 -26.58 -31.78 0.67
C GLU A 573 -25.28 -32.57 0.87
N ALA A 574 -24.52 -32.29 1.93
CA ALA A 574 -23.31 -33.02 2.29
C ALA A 574 -23.61 -34.47 2.73
N GLU A 575 -24.76 -34.72 3.37
CA GLU A 575 -25.22 -36.06 3.73
C GLU A 575 -25.60 -36.87 2.46
N GLU A 576 -26.35 -36.28 1.52
CA GLU A 576 -26.75 -36.91 0.26
C GLU A 576 -25.56 -37.31 -0.63
N GLU A 577 -24.51 -36.47 -0.73
CA GLU A 577 -23.28 -36.82 -1.47
C GLU A 577 -22.49 -37.97 -0.80
N SER A 578 -22.55 -38.09 0.53
CA SER A 578 -21.84 -39.14 1.26
C SER A 578 -22.53 -40.51 1.21
N GLU A 579 -23.86 -40.53 1.05
CA GLU A 579 -24.64 -41.76 0.86
C GLU A 579 -24.49 -42.32 -0.57
N GLU A 580 -24.41 -41.46 -1.60
CA GLU A 580 -24.21 -41.90 -3.00
C GLU A 580 -22.85 -42.58 -3.23
N ASP A 581 -21.79 -42.17 -2.52
CA ASP A 581 -20.46 -42.81 -2.58
C ASP A 581 -20.41 -44.18 -1.86
N SER A 582 -21.43 -44.53 -1.07
CA SER A 582 -21.48 -45.79 -0.31
C SER A 582 -22.25 -46.92 -1.00
N ASP A 583 -23.03 -46.62 -2.03
CA ASP A 583 -23.82 -47.59 -2.80
C ASP A 583 -23.06 -48.20 -4.00
N ASP A 584 -21.80 -47.80 -4.24
CA ASP A 584 -20.95 -48.24 -5.35
C ASP A 584 -19.78 -49.20 -4.94
N GLU A 585 -19.83 -49.86 -3.76
CA GLU A 585 -18.92 -50.97 -3.38
C GLU A 585 -19.48 -52.40 -3.55
#